data_AF-X0YLN9-F1
#
_entry.id   AF-X0YLN9-F1
#
_cell.length_a   1.000
_cell.length_b   1.000
_cell.length_c   1.000
_cell.angle_alpha   90.00
_cell.angle_beta   90.00
_cell.angle_gamma   90.00
#
_symmetry.space_group_name_H-M   'P 1'
#
loop_
_entity.id
_entity.type
_entity.pdbx_description
1 polymer ?
#
loop_
_entity_poly.entity_id
_entity_poly.type
_entity_poly.pdbx_seq_one_letter_code
_entity_poly.pdbx_strand_id
1 'polypeptide(L)'
;VEYGDGTHHQSVITVDTALGDIVGSTNLGLGKLVYTFPAGALDVKATYMSMALQQTDGYITDDKPEVGIGTVVASGSITDLSTPATFDLLLENQTATDCDGTATVKHLATSLLIATDDAHTVYFNVADGWAANGDDACGIAGTIILEWTFVV
;
A
#
# COMPACT_ATOMS: atom_id res chain seq x y z
N VAL A 1 -8.09 -9.63 10.42
CA VAL A 1 -9.26 -10.49 10.72
C VAL A 1 -9.84 -10.95 9.40
N GLU A 2 -10.25 -12.21 9.31
CA GLU A 2 -10.86 -12.77 8.10
C GLU A 2 -12.36 -13.03 8.34
N TYR A 3 -13.18 -12.62 7.39
CA TYR A 3 -14.63 -12.89 7.35
C TYR A 3 -14.98 -13.61 6.05
N GLY A 4 -16.05 -14.43 6.03
CA GLY A 4 -16.43 -15.12 4.80
C GLY A 4 -17.31 -16.34 4.97
N ASP A 5 -17.63 -16.99 3.85
CA ASP A 5 -18.42 -18.23 3.76
C ASP A 5 -17.59 -19.44 3.26
N GLY A 6 -16.26 -19.29 3.19
CA GLY A 6 -15.32 -20.27 2.66
C GLY A 6 -15.07 -20.15 1.17
N THR A 7 -15.95 -19.48 0.41
CA THR A 7 -15.74 -19.15 -1.01
C THR A 7 -15.41 -17.67 -1.17
N HIS A 8 -16.17 -16.81 -0.50
CA HIS A 8 -15.95 -15.38 -0.41
C HIS A 8 -15.21 -15.06 0.88
N HIS A 9 -14.16 -14.27 0.75
CA HIS A 9 -13.30 -13.87 1.85
C HIS A 9 -13.16 -12.35 1.88
N GLN A 10 -13.18 -11.80 3.09
CA GLN A 10 -12.88 -10.40 3.37
C GLN A 10 -11.80 -10.33 4.45
N SER A 11 -10.63 -9.86 4.04
CA SER A 11 -9.47 -9.69 4.91
C SER A 11 -9.41 -8.24 5.38
N VAL A 12 -9.64 -8.00 6.67
CA VAL A 12 -9.51 -6.70 7.32
C VAL A 12 -8.18 -6.62 8.04
N ILE A 13 -7.26 -5.82 7.52
CA ILE A 13 -5.90 -5.66 8.02
C ILE A 13 -5.78 -4.32 8.75
N THR A 14 -5.45 -4.35 10.03
CA THR A 14 -5.08 -3.15 10.80
C THR A 14 -3.56 -2.99 10.73
N VAL A 15 -3.11 -1.80 10.31
CA VAL A 15 -1.69 -1.46 10.18
C VAL A 15 -1.37 -0.42 11.24
N ASP A 16 -0.27 -0.63 11.97
CA ASP A 16 0.31 0.30 12.93
C ASP A 16 1.79 -0.04 13.07
N THR A 17 2.63 0.58 12.24
CA THR A 17 4.07 0.28 12.13
C THR A 17 4.81 1.46 11.47
N ALA A 18 6.11 1.30 11.20
CA ALA A 18 6.89 2.24 10.42
C ALA A 18 7.16 1.72 9.00
N LEU A 19 7.22 2.63 8.03
CA LEU A 19 7.55 2.37 6.63
C LEU A 19 9.07 2.18 6.46
N GLY A 20 9.87 3.06 7.04
CA GLY A 20 11.34 3.06 6.98
C GLY A 20 11.92 4.47 6.93
N ASP A 21 13.24 4.53 6.69
CA ASP A 21 13.98 5.78 6.50
C ASP A 21 13.63 6.41 5.14
N ILE A 22 13.15 7.63 5.19
CA ILE A 22 12.91 8.51 4.05
C ILE A 22 14.08 9.47 3.98
N VAL A 23 14.91 9.29 2.96
CA VAL A 23 16.01 10.22 2.70
C VAL A 23 15.46 11.45 1.99
N GLY A 24 15.77 12.65 2.49
CA GLY A 24 15.41 13.90 1.83
C GLY A 24 16.23 14.16 0.54
N SER A 25 15.72 15.05 -0.32
CA SER A 25 16.32 15.47 -1.59
C SER A 25 16.54 14.33 -2.59
N THR A 26 15.71 13.28 -2.56
CA THR A 26 15.82 12.16 -3.48
C THR A 26 14.45 11.62 -3.87
N ASN A 27 14.41 10.98 -5.03
CA ASN A 27 13.30 10.12 -5.41
C ASN A 27 13.44 8.81 -4.63
N LEU A 28 12.40 8.40 -3.92
CA LEU A 28 12.41 7.18 -3.13
C LEU A 28 11.02 6.56 -3.06
N GLY A 29 10.95 5.28 -3.43
CA GLY A 29 9.82 4.41 -3.13
C GLY A 29 10.15 3.50 -1.96
N LEU A 30 9.17 3.30 -1.09
CA LEU A 30 9.21 2.37 0.04
C LEU A 30 7.93 1.55 0.08
N GLY A 31 8.00 0.34 0.63
CA GLY A 31 6.82 -0.49 0.77
C GLY A 31 6.88 -1.39 1.99
N LYS A 32 5.70 -1.68 2.55
CA LYS A 32 5.53 -2.55 3.71
C LYS A 32 4.64 -3.73 3.35
N LEU A 33 5.11 -4.96 3.61
CA LEU A 33 4.26 -6.14 3.51
C LEU A 33 3.15 -6.04 4.57
N VAL A 34 1.90 -6.05 4.13
CA VAL A 34 0.72 -5.95 5.01
C VAL A 34 -0.10 -7.22 5.05
N TYR A 35 -0.03 -8.04 3.99
CA TYR A 35 -0.79 -9.28 3.89
C TYR A 35 -0.13 -10.27 2.92
N THR A 36 -0.41 -11.56 3.10
CA THR A 36 -0.08 -12.61 2.13
C THR A 36 -1.32 -13.46 1.91
N PHE A 37 -1.85 -13.43 0.69
CA PHE A 37 -2.95 -14.31 0.31
C PHE A 37 -2.55 -15.78 0.44
N PRO A 38 -3.51 -16.70 0.70
CA PRO A 38 -3.21 -18.12 0.67
C PRO A 38 -2.86 -18.60 -0.75
N ALA A 39 -2.15 -19.72 -0.84
CA ALA A 39 -1.80 -20.33 -2.11
C ALA A 39 -3.06 -20.76 -2.88
N GLY A 40 -3.04 -20.55 -4.20
CA GLY A 40 -4.13 -20.90 -5.12
C GLY A 40 -4.39 -19.78 -6.13
N ALA A 41 -5.24 -20.07 -7.11
CA ALA A 41 -5.73 -19.04 -8.02
C ALA A 41 -6.83 -18.23 -7.34
N LEU A 42 -6.71 -16.90 -7.37
CA LEU A 42 -7.59 -15.98 -6.66
C LEU A 42 -8.16 -14.93 -7.60
N ASP A 43 -9.34 -14.43 -7.28
CA ASP A 43 -9.93 -13.25 -7.90
C ASP A 43 -10.18 -12.21 -6.81
N VAL A 44 -9.41 -11.12 -6.85
CA VAL A 44 -9.58 -9.98 -5.94
C VAL A 44 -10.67 -9.08 -6.52
N LYS A 45 -11.76 -8.98 -5.78
CA LYS A 45 -13.00 -8.29 -6.16
C LYS A 45 -13.02 -6.83 -5.76
N ALA A 46 -12.37 -6.50 -4.65
CA ALA A 46 -12.28 -5.12 -4.19
C ALA A 46 -11.09 -4.94 -3.24
N THR A 47 -10.54 -3.74 -3.27
CA THR A 47 -9.53 -3.29 -2.31
C THR A 47 -9.97 -1.94 -1.76
N TYR A 48 -9.91 -1.78 -0.45
CA TYR A 48 -10.11 -0.52 0.25
C TYR A 48 -8.89 -0.21 1.11
N MET A 49 -8.53 1.07 1.19
CA MET A 49 -7.55 1.56 2.15
C MET A 49 -8.06 2.83 2.85
N SER A 50 -7.71 2.96 4.12
CA SER A 50 -7.74 4.19 4.90
C SER A 50 -6.43 4.22 5.68
N MET A 51 -5.39 4.80 5.10
CA MET A 51 -4.02 4.74 5.56
C MET A 51 -3.44 6.14 5.73
N ALA A 52 -2.86 6.42 6.89
CA ALA A 52 -2.17 7.66 7.20
C ALA A 52 -0.66 7.45 7.15
N LEU A 53 0.05 8.48 6.67
CA LEU A 53 1.48 8.66 6.86
C LEU A 53 1.68 9.67 8.00
N GLN A 54 2.56 9.35 8.94
CA GLN A 54 2.83 10.17 10.11
C GLN A 54 4.32 10.38 10.23
N GLN A 55 4.77 11.60 9.96
CA GLN A 55 6.13 11.98 10.23
C GLN A 55 6.44 11.92 11.74
N THR A 56 7.65 11.53 12.09
CA THR A 56 8.08 11.34 13.48
C THR A 56 8.94 12.49 14.01
N ASP A 57 9.64 13.20 13.14
CA ASP A 57 10.59 14.27 13.49
C ASP A 57 10.10 15.68 13.13
N GLY A 58 9.08 15.79 12.30
CA GLY A 58 8.43 17.06 11.95
C GLY A 58 9.02 17.78 10.73
N TYR A 59 9.80 17.09 9.89
CA TYR A 59 10.47 17.73 8.74
C TYR A 59 9.88 17.46 7.35
N ILE A 60 8.98 16.48 7.18
CA ILE A 60 8.30 16.15 5.93
C ILE A 60 6.97 16.95 5.85
N THR A 61 7.05 18.27 5.70
CA THR A 61 5.86 19.14 5.76
C THR A 61 5.30 19.56 4.39
N ASP A 62 6.08 19.41 3.33
CA ASP A 62 5.71 19.89 1.99
C ASP A 62 5.37 18.74 1.02
N ASP A 63 5.64 17.49 1.41
CA ASP A 63 5.50 16.31 0.58
C ASP A 63 4.06 15.81 0.50
N LYS A 64 3.72 15.26 -0.66
CA LYS A 64 2.40 14.71 -0.99
C LYS A 64 2.60 13.42 -1.75
N PRO A 65 3.07 12.37 -1.06
CA PRO A 65 3.49 11.16 -1.72
C PRO A 65 2.31 10.45 -2.38
N GLU A 66 2.60 9.67 -3.41
CA GLU A 66 1.67 8.67 -3.90
C GLU A 66 1.66 7.47 -2.97
N VAL A 67 0.46 6.99 -2.61
CA VAL A 67 0.24 5.77 -1.84
C VAL A 67 -0.61 4.79 -2.63
N GLY A 68 -0.34 3.49 -2.53
CA GLY A 68 -1.05 2.46 -3.29
C GLY A 68 -0.92 1.07 -2.69
N ILE A 69 -1.74 0.13 -3.18
CA ILE A 69 -1.69 -1.28 -2.80
C ILE A 69 -1.30 -2.12 -4.01
N GLY A 70 -0.22 -2.89 -3.88
CA GLY A 70 0.31 -3.70 -4.97
C GLY A 70 0.82 -5.06 -4.52
N THR A 71 1.24 -5.87 -5.49
CA THR A 71 1.82 -7.19 -5.26
C THR A 71 3.34 -7.20 -5.23
N VAL A 72 3.96 -6.10 -5.67
CA VAL A 72 5.40 -5.87 -5.64
C VAL A 72 5.71 -4.70 -4.72
N VAL A 73 6.81 -4.81 -3.98
CA VAL A 73 7.31 -3.76 -3.08
C VAL A 73 7.97 -2.63 -3.89
N ALA A 74 7.55 -1.39 -3.63
CA ALA A 74 8.28 -0.21 -4.10
C ALA A 74 9.60 -0.10 -3.33
N SER A 75 10.73 -0.02 -4.04
CA SER A 75 12.05 0.16 -3.43
C SER A 75 13.02 0.87 -4.36
N GLY A 76 13.83 1.77 -3.80
CA GLY A 76 14.85 2.51 -4.55
C GLY A 76 14.29 3.79 -5.20
N SER A 77 14.94 4.23 -6.28
CA SER A 77 14.64 5.53 -6.88
C SER A 77 13.33 5.51 -7.69
N ILE A 78 12.23 5.89 -7.03
CA ILE A 78 10.87 5.87 -7.58
C ILE A 78 10.19 7.18 -7.16
N THR A 79 9.54 7.86 -8.11
CA THR A 79 8.74 9.09 -7.87
C THR A 79 7.25 8.87 -7.98
N ASP A 80 6.85 7.86 -8.75
CA ASP A 80 5.45 7.52 -9.01
C ASP A 80 5.27 6.01 -8.88
N LEU A 81 4.12 5.61 -8.31
CA LEU A 81 3.78 4.20 -8.15
C LEU A 81 3.18 3.59 -9.42
N SER A 82 2.87 4.42 -10.43
CA SER A 82 2.29 3.95 -11.69
C SER A 82 3.25 3.10 -12.52
N THR A 83 4.56 3.18 -12.25
CA THR A 83 5.58 2.47 -13.02
C THR A 83 6.62 1.77 -12.12
N PRO A 84 6.66 0.42 -12.10
CA PRO A 84 5.70 -0.51 -12.68
C PRO A 84 4.33 -0.51 -11.98
N ALA A 85 3.28 -0.72 -12.77
CA ALA A 85 1.89 -0.87 -12.30
C ALA A 85 1.69 -1.99 -11.25
N THR A 86 2.68 -2.86 -11.03
CA THR A 86 2.64 -3.86 -9.96
C THR A 86 2.73 -3.26 -8.56
N PHE A 87 3.15 -1.99 -8.41
CA PHE A 87 3.19 -1.31 -7.12
C PHE A 87 1.82 -0.85 -6.63
N ASP A 88 0.85 -0.68 -7.52
CA ASP A 88 -0.51 -0.21 -7.21
C ASP A 88 -1.60 -1.04 -7.92
N LEU A 89 -1.28 -2.28 -8.29
CA LEU A 89 -2.14 -3.17 -9.08
C LEU A 89 -3.47 -3.53 -8.39
N LEU A 90 -3.47 -3.65 -7.05
CA LEU A 90 -4.65 -4.04 -6.28
C LEU A 90 -5.55 -2.83 -5.98
N LEU A 91 -4.93 -1.66 -5.84
CA LEU A 91 -5.59 -0.37 -5.68
C LEU A 91 -4.66 0.69 -6.26
N GLU A 92 -5.10 1.28 -7.38
CA GLU A 92 -4.37 2.33 -8.09
C GLU A 92 -3.93 3.43 -7.13
N ASN A 93 -2.78 4.04 -7.40
CA ASN A 93 -2.22 5.06 -6.53
C ASN A 93 -3.18 6.22 -6.24
N GLN A 94 -2.95 6.87 -5.10
CA GLN A 94 -3.65 8.06 -4.65
C GLN A 94 -2.62 8.99 -4.03
N THR A 95 -2.69 10.28 -4.35
CA THR A 95 -1.87 11.28 -3.68
C THR A 95 -2.37 11.49 -2.25
N ALA A 96 -1.49 11.27 -1.27
CA ALA A 96 -1.74 11.64 0.12
C ALA A 96 -1.79 13.16 0.26
N THR A 97 -2.59 13.64 1.23
CA THR A 97 -2.72 15.10 1.45
C THR A 97 -1.47 15.69 2.08
N ASP A 98 -0.87 14.94 2.99
CA ASP A 98 0.23 15.29 3.86
C ASP A 98 0.85 14.01 4.46
N CYS A 99 1.91 14.18 5.25
CA CYS A 99 2.51 13.17 6.10
C CYS A 99 2.24 13.46 7.60
N ASP A 100 1.11 14.08 7.95
CA ASP A 100 0.79 14.58 9.30
C ASP A 100 -0.25 13.72 10.05
N GLY A 101 -0.46 12.49 9.60
CA GLY A 101 -1.42 11.57 10.17
C GLY A 101 -2.81 11.64 9.54
N THR A 102 -3.02 12.46 8.50
CA THR A 102 -4.27 12.47 7.75
C THR A 102 -4.41 11.19 6.93
N ALA A 103 -5.49 10.43 7.17
CA ALA A 103 -5.75 9.22 6.42
C ALA A 103 -6.11 9.51 4.96
N THR A 104 -5.39 8.86 4.05
CA THR A 104 -5.73 8.75 2.64
C THR A 104 -6.69 7.58 2.45
N VAL A 105 -7.87 7.87 1.91
CA VAL A 105 -8.95 6.89 1.75
C VAL A 105 -9.22 6.64 0.27
N LYS A 106 -9.21 5.37 -0.15
CA LYS A 106 -9.59 4.97 -1.51
C LYS A 106 -10.24 3.60 -1.49
N HIS A 107 -11.16 3.40 -2.44
CA HIS A 107 -11.82 2.14 -2.68
C HIS A 107 -11.80 1.87 -4.18
N LEU A 108 -11.42 0.66 -4.56
CA LEU A 108 -11.48 0.19 -5.93
C LEU A 108 -12.18 -1.17 -5.96
N ALA A 109 -13.32 -1.24 -6.64
CA ALA A 109 -13.91 -2.51 -7.04
C ALA A 109 -13.24 -2.95 -8.35
N THR A 110 -12.73 -4.18 -8.38
CA THR A 110 -11.92 -4.71 -9.49
C THR A 110 -12.19 -6.20 -9.69
N SER A 111 -11.51 -6.82 -10.65
CA SER A 111 -11.38 -8.27 -10.77
C SER A 111 -9.96 -8.55 -11.19
N LEU A 112 -9.07 -8.66 -10.21
CA LEU A 112 -7.69 -9.03 -10.44
C LEU A 112 -7.52 -10.53 -10.20
N LEU A 113 -7.24 -11.25 -11.27
CA LEU A 113 -6.86 -12.65 -11.19
C LEU A 113 -5.38 -12.75 -10.78
N ILE A 114 -5.12 -13.43 -9.68
CA ILE A 114 -3.77 -13.83 -9.25
C ILE A 114 -3.66 -15.33 -9.54
N ALA A 115 -2.79 -15.73 -10.46
CA ALA A 115 -2.59 -17.13 -10.76
C ALA A 115 -1.88 -17.84 -9.60
N THR A 116 -1.96 -19.18 -9.57
CA THR A 116 -1.35 -19.98 -8.49
C THR A 116 0.14 -19.73 -8.29
N ASP A 117 0.87 -19.44 -9.37
CA ASP A 117 2.32 -19.25 -9.35
C ASP A 117 2.74 -17.77 -9.28
N ASP A 118 1.79 -16.83 -9.24
CA ASP A 118 2.05 -15.40 -9.15
C ASP A 118 2.39 -14.97 -7.71
N ALA A 119 2.68 -13.68 -7.51
CA ALA A 119 2.93 -13.12 -6.18
C ALA A 119 1.63 -12.96 -5.38
N HIS A 120 1.53 -13.68 -4.26
CA HIS A 120 0.41 -13.58 -3.29
C HIS A 120 0.65 -12.55 -2.17
N THR A 121 1.80 -11.86 -2.19
CA THR A 121 2.12 -10.80 -1.22
C THR A 121 1.39 -9.51 -1.55
N VAL A 122 1.00 -8.77 -0.52
CA VAL A 122 0.33 -7.46 -0.64
C VAL A 122 1.14 -6.43 0.12
N TYR A 123 1.49 -5.35 -0.56
CA TYR A 123 2.27 -4.25 -0.02
C TYR A 123 1.45 -2.98 0.01
N PHE A 124 1.58 -2.21 1.10
CA PHE A 124 1.30 -0.79 1.09
C PHE A 124 2.57 -0.08 0.61
N ASN A 125 2.49 0.59 -0.52
CA ASN A 125 3.60 1.26 -1.17
C ASN A 125 3.43 2.78 -1.10
N VAL A 126 4.55 3.48 -1.04
CA VAL A 126 4.65 4.94 -1.00
C VAL A 126 5.78 5.37 -1.92
N ALA A 127 5.60 6.43 -2.70
CA ALA A 127 6.68 7.04 -3.47
C ALA A 127 6.52 8.56 -3.57
N ASP A 128 7.64 9.27 -3.60
CA ASP A 128 7.68 10.71 -3.87
C ASP A 128 9.07 11.13 -4.38
N GLY A 129 9.13 12.32 -4.99
CA GLY A 129 10.34 13.11 -5.07
C GLY A 129 10.51 13.91 -3.78
N TRP A 130 10.97 13.24 -2.72
CA TRP A 130 11.02 13.79 -1.37
C TRP A 130 11.80 15.11 -1.30
N ALA A 131 11.21 16.08 -0.60
CA ALA A 131 11.76 17.40 -0.35
C ALA A 131 13.04 17.34 0.50
N ALA A 132 13.60 18.50 0.84
CA ALA A 132 14.95 18.59 1.39
C ALA A 132 15.17 17.78 2.67
N ASN A 133 14.12 17.60 3.47
CA ASN A 133 14.19 16.88 4.72
C ASN A 133 13.58 15.47 4.59
N GLY A 134 14.10 14.56 5.40
CA GLY A 134 13.65 13.18 5.50
C GLY A 134 12.97 12.87 6.82
N ASP A 135 12.74 11.59 7.07
CA ASP A 135 12.29 11.02 8.36
C ASP A 135 12.88 9.62 8.51
N ASP A 136 13.60 9.39 9.61
CA ASP A 136 14.26 8.10 9.89
C ASP A 136 13.26 6.93 10.02
N ALA A 137 12.00 7.20 10.34
CA ALA A 137 11.01 6.15 10.62
C ALA A 137 9.55 6.60 10.43
N CYS A 138 9.19 7.11 9.25
CA CYS A 138 7.81 7.55 8.99
C CYS A 138 6.78 6.46 9.34
N GLY A 139 5.85 6.83 10.22
CA GLY A 139 4.79 5.98 10.72
C GLY A 139 3.72 5.74 9.66
N ILE A 140 3.16 4.53 9.65
CA ILE A 140 1.98 4.17 8.88
C ILE A 140 0.94 3.57 9.82
N ALA A 141 -0.27 4.10 9.76
CA ALA A 141 -1.38 3.63 10.58
C ALA A 141 -2.68 3.64 9.78
N GLY A 142 -3.51 2.62 9.96
CA GLY A 142 -4.80 2.58 9.27
C GLY A 142 -5.40 1.19 9.09
N THR A 143 -6.28 1.08 8.10
CA THR A 143 -6.97 -0.16 7.77
C THR A 143 -6.96 -0.40 6.26
N ILE A 144 -6.69 -1.63 5.87
CA ILE A 144 -6.82 -2.13 4.50
C ILE A 144 -7.86 -3.26 4.52
N ILE A 145 -8.74 -3.28 3.52
CA ILE A 145 -9.73 -4.35 3.35
C ILE A 145 -9.55 -4.94 1.95
N LEU A 146 -9.43 -6.27 1.87
CA LEU A 146 -9.33 -7.03 0.63
C LEU A 146 -10.53 -7.97 0.52
N GLU A 147 -11.28 -7.90 -0.57
CA GLU A 147 -12.35 -8.85 -0.89
C GLU A 147 -11.89 -9.77 -2.01
N TRP A 148 -11.95 -11.08 -1.80
CA TRP A 148 -11.42 -12.04 -2.76
C TRP A 148 -12.12 -13.41 -2.68
N THR A 149 -11.97 -14.19 -3.75
CA THR A 149 -12.50 -15.56 -3.85
C THR A 149 -11.44 -16.49 -4.44
N PHE A 150 -11.49 -17.78 -4.09
CA PHE A 150 -10.77 -18.80 -4.87
C PHE A 150 -11.42 -18.98 -6.24
N VAL A 151 -10.59 -19.10 -7.28
CA VAL A 151 -11.02 -19.50 -8.62
C VAL A 151 -10.93 -21.02 -8.67
N VAL A 152 -12.09 -21.69 -8.66
CA VAL A 152 -12.25 -23.15 -8.73
C VAL A 152 -12.66 -23.62 -10.12
#